data_AF-A0A8I1ZQH4-F1
#
_entry.id   AF-A0A8I1ZQH4-F1
#
_cell.length_a   1.000
_cell.length_b   1.000
_cell.length_c   1.000
_cell.angle_alpha   90.00
_cell.angle_beta   90.00
_cell.angle_gamma   90.00
#
_symmetry.space_group_name_H-M   'P 1'
#
loop_
_entity.id
_entity.type
_entity.pdbx_description
1 polymer ?
#
loop_
_entity_poly.entity_id
_entity_poly.type
_entity_poly.pdbx_seq_one_letter_code
_entity_poly.pdbx_strand_id
1 'polypeptide(L)' 'MKTKKPKGYSEVLRELEETLEKMNRGDIPIDELEETIKSAAGKIRYLKERLKATEAEITKVLREIEDGDEKLPEER' A
#
# COMPACT_ATOMS: atom_id res chain seq x y z
N MET A 1 -3.26 -7.31 -26.33
CA MET A 1 -3.02 -6.21 -25.36
C MET A 1 -1.97 -6.64 -24.34
N LYS A 2 -0.97 -5.82 -24.03
CA LYS A 2 -0.05 -6.07 -22.90
C LYS A 2 -0.74 -5.61 -21.61
N THR A 3 -1.02 -6.53 -20.70
CA THR A 3 -1.56 -6.23 -19.38
C THR A 3 -0.51 -5.44 -18.59
N LYS A 4 -0.84 -4.21 -18.19
CA LYS A 4 0.03 -3.38 -17.35
C LYS A 4 0.11 -4.07 -15.98
N LYS A 5 1.30 -4.48 -15.55
CA LYS A 5 1.49 -5.05 -14.21
C LYS A 5 1.06 -4.02 -13.16
N PRO A 6 0.38 -4.45 -12.07
CA PRO A 6 0.04 -3.53 -10.99
C PRO A 6 1.31 -2.92 -10.40
N LYS A 7 1.31 -1.59 -10.21
CA LYS A 7 2.46 -0.84 -9.69
C LYS A 7 2.80 -1.25 -8.26
N GLY A 8 4.09 -1.28 -7.92
CA GLY A 8 4.53 -1.59 -6.56
C GLY A 8 4.16 -0.49 -5.55
N TYR A 9 4.16 -0.81 -4.25
CA TYR A 9 3.91 0.17 -3.18
C TYR A 9 4.86 1.38 -3.28
N SER A 10 6.17 1.13 -3.37
CA SER A 10 7.20 2.18 -3.44
C SER A 10 7.07 3.06 -4.69
N GLU A 11 6.64 2.49 -5.81
CA GLU A 11 6.42 3.24 -7.04
C GLU A 11 5.24 4.21 -6.89
N VAL A 12 4.12 3.74 -6.34
CA VAL A 12 2.94 4.57 -6.10
C VAL A 12 3.19 5.62 -5.02
N LEU A 13 4.00 5.30 -4.00
CA LEU A 13 4.43 6.26 -2.98
C LEU A 13 5.24 7.40 -3.60
N ARG A 14 6.26 7.07 -4.42
CA ARG A 14 7.05 8.08 -5.13
C ARG A 14 6.19 9.00 -5.98
N GLU A 15 5.23 8.44 -6.73
CA GLU A 15 4.31 9.24 -7.55
C GLU A 15 3.40 10.14 -6.71
N LEU A 16 3.01 9.71 -5.52
CA LEU A 16 2.26 10.53 -4.58
C LEU A 16 3.13 11.68 -4.05
N GLU A 17 4.36 11.38 -3.63
CA GLU A 17 5.31 12.39 -3.15
C GLU A 17 5.60 13.46 -4.21
N GLU A 18 5.86 13.06 -5.45
CA GLU A 18 6.04 13.99 -6.58
C GLU A 18 4.79 14.86 -6.83
N THR A 19 3.59 14.28 -6.65
CA THR A 19 2.33 15.03 -6.78
C THR A 19 2.21 16.09 -5.68
N LEU A 20 2.50 15.72 -4.43
CA LEU A 20 2.45 16.63 -3.28
C LEU A 20 3.50 17.73 -3.38
N GLU A 21 4.68 17.42 -3.90
CA GLU A 21 5.74 18.41 -4.11
C GLU A 21 5.32 19.49 -5.10
N LYS A 22 4.70 19.11 -6.23
CA LYS A 22 4.13 20.04 -7.21
C LYS A 22 3.00 20.88 -6.62
N MET A 23 2.11 20.26 -5.84
CA MET A 23 1.04 20.98 -5.13
C MET A 23 1.62 22.03 -4.18
N ASN A 24 2.66 21.67 -3.41
CA ASN A 24 3.26 22.55 -2.42
C ASN A 24 3.98 23.76 -3.05
N ARG A 25 4.55 23.57 -4.25
CA ARG A 25 5.13 24.68 -5.03
C ARG A 25 4.08 25.59 -5.70
N GLY A 26 2.83 25.15 -5.77
CA GLY A 26 1.79 25.85 -6.53
C GLY A 26 1.94 25.67 -8.04
N ASP A 27 2.64 24.63 -8.49
CA ASP A 27 2.88 24.35 -9.92
C ASP A 27 1.66 23.70 -10.61
N ILE A 28 0.56 23.52 -9.88
CA ILE A 28 -0.64 22.86 -10.38
C ILE A 28 -1.68 23.92 -10.74
N PRO A 29 -2.10 24.02 -12.02
CA PRO A 29 -3.17 24.92 -12.43
C PRO A 29 -4.44 24.65 -11.63
N ILE A 30 -5.18 25.71 -11.29
CA ILE A 30 -6.43 25.59 -10.52
C ILE A 30 -7.45 24.66 -11.18
N ASP A 31 -7.50 24.67 -12.52
CA ASP A 31 -8.40 23.81 -13.31
C ASP A 31 -8.03 22.31 -13.20
N GLU A 32 -6.77 21.98 -12.90
CA GLU A 32 -6.26 20.62 -12.74
C GLU A 32 -6.21 20.18 -11.27
N LEU A 33 -6.43 21.10 -10.34
CA LEU A 33 -6.27 20.85 -8.90
C LEU A 33 -7.26 19.79 -8.39
N GLU A 34 -8.51 19.83 -8.86
CA GLU A 34 -9.53 18.85 -8.47
C GLU A 34 -9.14 17.43 -8.90
N GLU A 35 -8.71 17.25 -10.15
CA GLU A 35 -8.29 15.94 -10.67
C GLU A 35 -7.03 15.43 -9.95
N THR A 36 -6.07 16.32 -9.71
CA THR A 36 -4.85 16.01 -8.96
C THR A 36 -5.18 15.49 -7.56
N ILE A 37 -6.08 16.17 -6.84
CA ILE A 37 -6.50 15.74 -5.49
C ILE A 37 -7.18 14.37 -5.54
N LYS A 38 -8.07 14.13 -6.51
CA LYS A 38 -8.72 12.82 -6.69
C LYS A 38 -7.70 11.71 -6.96
N SER A 39 -6.72 11.99 -7.82
CA SER A 39 -5.62 11.05 -8.12
C SER A 39 -4.79 10.75 -6.87
N ALA A 40 -4.39 11.76 -6.11
CA ALA A 40 -3.65 11.59 -4.86
C ALA A 40 -4.46 10.77 -3.82
N ALA A 41 -5.75 11.05 -3.67
CA ALA A 41 -6.64 10.29 -2.79
C ALA A 41 -6.71 8.81 -3.19
N GLY A 42 -6.74 8.52 -4.50
CA GLY A 42 -6.67 7.16 -5.03
C GLY A 42 -5.36 6.46 -4.65
N LYS A 43 -4.21 7.13 -4.82
CA LYS A 43 -2.90 6.60 -4.42
C LYS A 43 -2.84 6.30 -2.92
N ILE A 44 -3.34 7.21 -2.07
CA ILE A 44 -3.38 7.02 -0.61
C ILE A 44 -4.21 5.77 -0.24
N ARG A 45 -5.39 5.59 -0.86
CA ARG A 45 -6.22 4.40 -0.63
C ARG A 45 -5.47 3.11 -0.99
N TYR A 46 -4.84 3.09 -2.17
CA TYR A 46 -4.05 1.94 -2.61
C TYR A 46 -2.91 1.59 -1.63
N LEU A 47 -2.14 2.60 -1.20
CA LEU A 47 -1.04 2.39 -0.24
C LEU A 47 -1.57 1.83 1.10
N LYS A 48 -2.69 2.38 1.60
CA LYS A 48 -3.35 1.90 2.81
C LYS A 48 -3.81 0.44 2.71
N GLU A 49 -4.40 0.06 1.58
CA GLU A 49 -4.83 -1.33 1.32
C GLU A 49 -3.64 -2.28 1.31
N ARG A 50 -2.54 -1.90 0.65
CA ARG A 50 -1.29 -2.68 0.62
C ARG A 50 -0.69 -2.88 2.01
N LEU A 51 -0.68 -1.85 2.85
CA LEU A 51 -0.21 -1.96 4.23
C LEU A 51 -1.08 -2.93 5.03
N LYS A 52 -2.41 -2.78 4.98
CA LYS A 52 -3.34 -3.68 5.67
C LYS A 52 -3.21 -5.12 5.22
N ALA A 53 -3.07 -5.36 3.91
CA ALA A 53 -2.86 -6.71 3.39
C ALA A 53 -1.54 -7.32 3.90
N THR A 54 -0.49 -6.50 3.98
CA THR A 54 0.81 -6.95 4.50
C THR A 54 0.74 -7.28 5.99
N GLU A 55 0.08 -6.43 6.78
CA GLU A 55 -0.16 -6.64 8.21
C GLU A 55 -0.97 -7.93 8.46
N ALA A 56 -2.00 -8.18 7.65
CA ALA A 56 -2.81 -9.39 7.73
C ALA A 56 -1.97 -10.65 7.45
N GLU A 57 -1.10 -10.60 6.43
CA GLU A 57 -0.21 -11.71 6.09
C GLU A 57 0.79 -11.99 7.21
N ILE A 58 1.42 -10.95 7.77
CA ILE A 58 2.33 -11.08 8.92
C ILE A 58 1.59 -11.71 10.10
N THR A 59 0.40 -11.22 10.42
CA THR A 59 -0.43 -11.76 11.52
C THR A 59 -0.76 -13.23 11.29
N LYS A 60 -1.08 -13.62 10.06
CA LYS A 60 -1.36 -15.02 9.70
C LYS A 60 -0.13 -15.89 9.90
N VAL A 61 1.04 -15.46 9.41
CA VAL A 61 2.30 -16.19 9.58
C VAL A 61 2.66 -16.34 11.05
N LEU A 62 2.49 -15.30 11.87
CA LEU A 62 2.76 -15.38 13.31
C LEU A 62 1.86 -16.41 14.01
N ARG A 63 0.56 -16.45 13.68
CA ARG A 63 -0.36 -17.46 14.22
C ARG A 63 0.00 -18.87 13.78
N GLU A 64 0.39 -19.06 12.51
CA GLU A 64 0.81 -20.37 12.01
C GLU A 64 2.06 -20.89 12.73
N ILE A 65 2.95 -19.99 13.18
CA ILE A 65 4.11 -20.34 14.00
C ILE A 65 3.68 -20.74 15.43
N GLU A 66 2.82 -19.94 16.06
CA GLU A 66 2.29 -20.21 17.41
C GLU A 66 1.52 -21.54 17.47
N ASP A 67 0.61 -21.78 16.51
CA ASP A 67 -0.20 -23.01 16.41
C ASP A 67 0.65 -24.24 16.02
N GLY A 68 1.77 -24.02 15.33
CA GLY A 68 2.72 -25.05 14.93
C GLY A 68 3.57 -25.59 16.09
N ASP A 69 3.88 -24.73 17.06
CA ASP A 69 4.64 -25.07 18.27
C ASP A 69 3.80 -25.84 19.30
N GLU A 70 2.47 -25.76 19.23
CA GLU A 70 1.54 -26.39 20.20
C GLU A 70 1.32 -27.90 19.98
N LYS A 71 1.91 -28.51 18.92
CA LYS A 71 1.74 -29.93 18.58
C LYS A 71 2.94 -30.83 18.92
N LEU A 72 3.77 -30.46 19.89
CA LEU A 72 4.74 -31.39 20.45
C LEU A 72 3.99 -32.46 21.27
N PRO A 73 4.07 -33.76 20.93
CA PRO A 73 3.42 -34.80 21.71
C PRO A 73 4.09 -34.84 23.09
N GLU A 74 3.29 -34.72 24.17
CA GLU A 74 3.73 -35.15 25.50
C GLU A 74 4.21 -36.60 25.38
N GLU A 75 5.51 -36.82 25.54
CA GLU A 75 6.11 -38.14 25.67
C GLU A 75 5.41 -38.85 26.85
N ARG A 76 4.57 -39.84 26.53
CA ARG A 76 4.02 -40.80 27.49
C ARG A 76 4.91 -42.02 27.60
#